data_AF-A0A9P5U9P7-F1
#
_entry.id   AF-A0A9P5U9P7-F1
#
_cell.length_a   1.000
_cell.length_b   1.000
_cell.length_c   1.000
_cell.angle_alpha   90.00
_cell.angle_beta   90.00
_cell.angle_gamma   90.00
#
_symmetry.space_group_name_H-M   'P 1'
#
loop_
_entity.id
_entity.type
_entity.pdbx_description
1 polymer ?
#
loop_
_entity_poly.entity_id
_entity_poly.type
_entity_poly.pdbx_seq_one_letter_code
_entity_poly.pdbx_strand_id
1 'polypeptide(L)'
;MPEHFRKVRGKLGLLERLVKDVPLEVIFEIFCYLEPGDLLRLARTSRDLRGILMSKTSGNIWYTARGNVKDLPPLPKDLNEPQYAHLLFESYCHASVLELR
;
A
#
# COMPACT_ATOMS: atom_id res chain seq x y z
N MET A 1 -8.17 -19.23 11.65
CA MET A 1 -8.62 -17.92 12.17
C MET A 1 -8.71 -18.01 13.70
N PRO A 2 -8.08 -17.10 14.45
CA PRO A 2 -8.17 -17.07 15.92
C PRO A 2 -9.62 -16.97 16.42
N GLU A 3 -9.93 -17.64 17.53
CA GLU A 3 -11.29 -17.72 18.13
C GLU A 3 -11.96 -16.34 18.33
N HIS A 4 -11.19 -15.29 18.64
CA HIS A 4 -11.71 -13.94 18.85
C HIS A 4 -12.24 -13.26 17.58
N PHE A 5 -11.84 -13.71 16.38
CA PHE A 5 -12.35 -13.17 15.11
C PHE A 5 -13.59 -13.90 14.59
N ARG A 6 -14.05 -14.97 15.27
CA ARG A 6 -15.11 -15.86 14.77
C ARG A 6 -16.51 -15.23 14.71
N LYS A 7 -16.72 -14.10 15.40
CA LYS A 7 -18.00 -13.36 15.42
C LYS A 7 -17.98 -12.05 14.62
N VAL A 8 -16.84 -11.64 14.07
CA VAL A 8 -16.77 -10.43 13.25
C VAL A 8 -17.23 -10.81 11.83
N ARG A 9 -18.53 -10.65 11.55
CA ARG A 9 -19.01 -10.58 10.17
C ARG A 9 -18.49 -9.27 9.57
N GLY A 10 -17.32 -9.31 8.95
CA GLY A 10 -16.80 -8.18 8.19
C GLY A 10 -17.80 -7.74 7.13
N LYS A 11 -17.82 -6.45 6.79
CA LYS A 11 -18.58 -5.93 5.64
C LYS A 11 -17.90 -6.39 4.35
N LEU A 12 -18.12 -7.66 3.97
CA LEU A 12 -17.57 -8.26 2.77
C LEU A 12 -17.90 -7.37 1.55
N GLY A 13 -16.88 -7.04 0.76
CA GLY A 13 -17.03 -6.20 -0.44
C GLY A 13 -17.13 -4.69 -0.19
N LEU A 14 -17.01 -4.19 1.05
CA LEU A 14 -17.05 -2.73 1.28
C LEU A 14 -15.92 -2.00 0.55
N LEU A 15 -14.70 -2.52 0.60
CA LEU A 15 -13.55 -1.96 -0.11
C LEU A 15 -13.75 -2.00 -1.63
N GLU A 16 -14.32 -3.08 -2.15
CA GLU A 16 -14.64 -3.20 -3.58
C GLU A 16 -15.67 -2.15 -4.00
N ARG A 17 -16.72 -1.94 -3.19
CA ARG A 17 -17.72 -0.89 -3.41
C ARG A 17 -17.12 0.51 -3.32
N LEU A 18 -16.23 0.76 -2.37
CA LEU A 18 -15.52 2.04 -2.29
C LEU A 18 -14.72 2.29 -3.58
N VAL A 19 -13.96 1.29 -4.06
CA VAL A 19 -13.18 1.42 -5.29
C VAL A 19 -14.05 1.63 -6.54
N LYS A 20 -15.26 1.06 -6.57
CA LYS A 20 -16.18 1.15 -7.73
C LYS A 20 -17.09 2.40 -7.71
N ASP A 21 -17.56 2.80 -6.54
CA ASP A 21 -18.63 3.79 -6.38
C ASP A 21 -18.08 5.18 -6.01
N VAL A 22 -16.83 5.28 -5.53
CA VAL A 22 -16.19 6.55 -5.14
C VAL A 22 -15.20 7.00 -6.21
N PRO A 23 -15.15 8.31 -6.55
CA PRO A 23 -14.13 8.84 -7.44
C PRO A 23 -12.71 8.52 -6.96
N LEU A 24 -11.84 8.11 -7.89
CA LEU A 24 -10.48 7.67 -7.60
C LEU A 24 -9.66 8.72 -6.85
N GLU A 25 -9.88 10.01 -7.13
CA GLU A 25 -9.23 11.14 -6.44
C GLU A 25 -9.49 11.13 -4.93
N VAL A 26 -10.72 10.83 -4.49
CA VAL A 26 -11.06 10.76 -3.06
C VAL A 26 -10.37 9.57 -2.40
N ILE A 27 -10.28 8.45 -3.13
CA ILE A 27 -9.57 7.26 -2.65
C ILE A 27 -8.08 7.56 -2.51
N PHE A 28 -7.49 8.28 -3.47
CA PHE A 28 -6.09 8.68 -3.43
C PHE A 28 -5.80 9.63 -2.28
N GLU A 29 -6.69 10.58 -2.04
CA GLU A 29 -6.62 11.48 -0.88
C GLU A 29 -6.61 10.66 0.42
N ILE A 30 -7.50 9.68 0.58
CA ILE A 30 -7.50 8.78 1.75
C ILE A 30 -6.17 8.05 1.88
N PHE A 31 -5.62 7.54 0.79
CA PHE A 31 -4.35 6.80 0.80
C PHE A 31 -3.15 7.67 1.18
N CYS A 32 -3.19 8.98 0.92
CA CYS A 32 -2.15 9.91 1.33
C CYS A 32 -2.02 10.04 2.86
N TYR A 33 -3.06 9.69 3.63
CA TYR A 33 -3.01 9.69 5.10
C TYR A 33 -2.47 8.38 5.72
N LEU A 34 -2.13 7.39 4.90
CA LEU A 34 -1.67 6.09 5.36
C LEU A 34 -0.15 6.02 5.49
N GLU A 35 0.35 5.08 6.28
CA GLU A 35 1.78 4.73 6.28
C GLU A 35 2.12 3.79 5.11
N PRO A 36 3.40 3.74 4.66
CA PRO A 36 3.78 2.90 3.53
C PRO A 36 3.52 1.41 3.77
N GLY A 37 3.65 0.95 5.02
CA GLY A 37 3.30 -0.42 5.41
C GLY A 37 1.82 -0.74 5.21
N ASP A 38 0.92 0.23 5.42
CA ASP A 38 -0.51 0.05 5.21
C ASP A 38 -0.87 -0.01 3.74
N LEU A 39 -0.21 0.80 2.90
CA LEU A 39 -0.36 0.73 1.44
C LEU A 39 0.07 -0.64 0.90
N LEU A 40 1.16 -1.23 1.42
CA LEU A 40 1.57 -2.59 1.05
C LEU A 40 0.51 -3.62 1.41
N ARG A 41 -0.05 -3.54 2.63
CA ARG A 41 -1.12 -4.44 3.08
C ARG A 41 -2.36 -4.28 2.21
N LEU A 42 -2.78 -3.04 1.93
CA LEU A 42 -3.91 -2.76 1.05
C LEU A 42 -3.72 -3.33 -0.35
N ALA A 43 -2.54 -3.13 -0.94
CA ALA A 43 -2.20 -3.67 -2.26
C ALA A 43 -2.27 -5.22 -2.31
N ARG A 44 -2.18 -5.92 -1.17
CA ARG A 44 -2.28 -7.39 -1.11
C ARG A 44 -3.71 -7.90 -0.94
N THR A 45 -4.66 -7.03 -0.59
CA THR A 45 -6.05 -7.43 -0.34
C THR A 45 -6.87 -7.65 -1.63
N SER A 46 -6.51 -6.99 -2.74
CA SER A 46 -7.21 -7.08 -4.02
C SER A 46 -6.26 -6.88 -5.20
N ARG A 47 -6.54 -7.56 -6.32
CA ARG A 47 -5.81 -7.37 -7.59
C ARG A 47 -5.98 -5.96 -8.14
N ASP A 48 -7.16 -5.35 -7.98
CA ASP A 48 -7.43 -3.99 -8.47
C ASP A 48 -6.66 -2.96 -7.66
N LEU A 49 -6.72 -3.07 -6.32
CA LEU A 49 -5.93 -2.22 -5.42
C LEU A 49 -4.42 -2.38 -5.67
N ARG A 50 -3.96 -3.60 -5.94
CA ARG A 50 -2.57 -3.83 -6.35
C ARG A 50 -2.23 -3.10 -7.64
N GLY A 51 -3.08 -3.19 -8.66
CA GLY A 51 -2.89 -2.54 -9.95
C GLY A 51 -2.84 -1.02 -9.83
N ILE A 52 -3.68 -0.45 -8.96
CA ILE A 52 -3.71 0.97 -8.65
C ILE A 52 -2.46 1.38 -7.87
N LEU A 53 -2.22 0.79 -6.70
CA LEU A 53 -1.16 1.22 -5.78
C LEU A 53 0.24 0.96 -6.33
N MET A 54 0.44 -0.08 -7.15
CA MET A 54 1.76 -0.39 -7.73
C MET A 54 1.99 0.26 -9.10
N SER A 55 1.08 1.12 -9.58
CA SER A 55 1.27 1.86 -10.81
C SER A 55 2.17 3.08 -10.61
N LYS A 56 2.73 3.61 -11.70
CA LYS A 56 3.49 4.87 -11.68
C LYS A 56 2.64 6.08 -11.28
N THR A 57 1.33 6.06 -11.54
CA THR A 57 0.43 7.19 -11.22
C THR A 57 0.24 7.37 -9.71
N SER A 58 0.44 6.31 -8.93
CA SER A 58 0.36 6.34 -7.47
C SER A 58 1.62 6.86 -6.79
N GLY A 59 2.62 7.35 -7.54
CA GLY A 59 3.91 7.81 -6.99
C GLY A 59 3.78 8.87 -5.90
N ASN A 60 2.90 9.87 -6.10
CA ASN A 60 2.65 10.92 -5.11
C ASN A 60 2.03 10.39 -3.81
N ILE A 61 1.20 9.34 -3.91
CA ILE A 61 0.59 8.70 -2.74
C ILE A 61 1.68 8.07 -1.88
N TRP A 62 2.60 7.33 -2.50
CA TRP A 62 3.71 6.71 -1.78
C TRP A 62 4.70 7.72 -1.20
N TYR A 63 5.01 8.78 -1.96
CA TYR A 63 5.85 9.87 -1.47
C TYR A 63 5.25 10.52 -0.22
N THR A 64 3.94 10.82 -0.27
CA THR A 64 3.21 11.42 0.86
C THR A 64 3.15 10.45 2.04
N ALA A 65 2.82 9.18 1.78
CA ALA A 65 2.75 8.14 2.80
C ALA A 65 4.09 7.95 3.53
N ARG A 66 5.22 8.03 2.82
CA ARG A 66 6.55 7.98 3.47
C ARG A 66 6.74 9.13 4.45
N GLY A 67 6.21 10.31 4.14
CA GLY A 67 6.25 11.48 5.02
C GLY A 67 5.42 11.32 6.31
N ASN A 68 4.50 10.36 6.37
CA ASN A 68 3.68 10.11 7.56
C ASN A 68 4.43 9.37 8.67
N VAL A 69 5.60 8.81 8.37
CA VAL A 69 6.42 8.07 9.35
C VAL A 69 7.61 8.92 9.77
N LYS A 70 7.75 9.12 11.08
CA LYS A 70 8.83 9.92 11.66
C LYS A 70 10.16 9.18 11.64
N ASP A 71 11.25 9.95 11.55
CA ASP A 71 12.63 9.48 11.72
C ASP A 71 13.05 8.36 10.73
N LEU A 72 12.43 8.35 9.56
CA LEU A 72 12.70 7.39 8.51
C LEU A 72 14.02 7.75 7.79
N PRO A 73 14.86 6.76 7.42
CA PRO A 73 16.04 7.06 6.61
C PRO A 73 15.64 7.70 5.27
N PRO A 74 16.56 8.42 4.62
CA PRO A 74 16.32 8.90 3.27
C PRO A 74 16.12 7.72 2.31
N LEU A 75 15.22 7.89 1.33
CA LEU A 75 15.02 6.94 0.24
C LEU A 75 16.35 6.71 -0.51
N PRO A 76 16.88 5.47 -0.55
CA PRO A 76 18.07 5.14 -1.34
C PRO A 76 17.84 5.38 -2.85
N LYS A 77 18.88 5.79 -3.58
CA LYS A 77 18.78 6.18 -5.00
C LYS A 77 18.42 5.01 -5.93
N ASP A 78 18.68 3.80 -5.49
CA ASP A 78 18.45 2.53 -6.17
C ASP A 78 17.04 1.97 -5.93
N LEU A 79 16.25 2.58 -5.05
CA LEU A 79 14.91 2.14 -4.70
C LEU A 79 13.84 3.16 -5.09
N ASN A 80 12.68 2.66 -5.51
CA ASN A 80 11.46 3.46 -5.55
C ASN A 80 10.68 3.35 -4.23
N GLU A 81 9.68 4.21 -4.05
CA GLU A 81 8.92 4.30 -2.79
C GLU A 81 8.27 2.95 -2.37
N PRO A 82 7.55 2.20 -3.25
CA PRO A 82 7.06 0.87 -2.88
C PRO A 82 8.14 -0.14 -2.50
N GLN A 83 9.28 -0.16 -3.20
CA GLN A 83 10.40 -1.05 -2.88
C GLN A 83 11.00 -0.71 -1.52
N TYR A 84 11.15 0.58 -1.23
CA TYR A 84 11.67 1.05 0.04
C TYR A 84 10.72 0.76 1.20
N ALA A 85 9.42 0.97 0.99
CA ALA A 85 8.39 0.55 1.94
C ALA A 85 8.47 -0.96 2.19
N HIS A 86 8.62 -1.76 1.14
CA HIS A 86 8.75 -3.22 1.29
C HIS A 86 9.98 -3.59 2.12
N LEU A 87 11.11 -2.91 1.91
CA LEU A 87 12.33 -3.15 2.70
C LEU A 87 12.13 -2.84 4.20
N LEU A 88 11.36 -1.81 4.53
CA LEU A 88 11.17 -1.36 5.91
C LEU A 88 10.07 -2.11 6.68
N PHE A 89 8.96 -2.43 6.02
CA PHE A 89 7.74 -2.89 6.70
C PHE A 89 7.42 -4.37 6.51
N GLU A 90 8.17 -5.09 5.67
CA GLU A 90 7.99 -6.53 5.48
C GLU A 90 9.01 -7.35 6.24
N SER A 91 8.57 -8.52 6.68
CA SER A 91 9.44 -9.53 7.30
C SER A 91 10.13 -10.45 6.29
N TYR A 92 9.91 -10.23 4.99
CA TYR A 92 10.49 -11.02 3.91
C TYR A 92 11.68 -10.31 3.30
N CYS A 93 12.70 -11.08 2.91
CA CYS A 93 13.86 -10.55 2.19
C CYS A 93 13.40 -9.76 0.95
N HIS A 94 13.84 -8.50 0.86
CA HIS A 94 13.69 -7.73 -0.36
C HIS A 94 14.69 -8.26 -1.39
N ALA A 95 14.24 -9.14 -2.28
CA ALA A 95 15.02 -9.50 -3.45
C ALA A 95 14.92 -8.34 -4.44
N SER A 96 15.93 -7.46 -4.45
CA SER A 96 16.14 -6.49 -5.51
C SER A 96 16.49 -7.25 -6.79
N VAL A 97 15.48 -7.77 -7.48
CA VAL A 97 15.68 -8.30 -8.83
C VAL A 97 15.97 -7.07 -9.70
N LEU A 98 17.26 -6.81 -9.90
CA LEU A 98 17.78 -6.05 -11.03
C LEU A 98 17.38 -6.81 -12.29
N GLU A 99 16.11 -6.72 -12.70
CA GLU A 99 15.60 -7.03 -14.04
C GLU A 99 14.07 -6.98 -14.03
N LEU A 100 13.53 -5.90 -14.58
CA LEU A 100 12.25 -5.94 -15.25
C LEU A 100 12.48 -5.39 -16.65
N ARG A 101 12.38 -6.31 -17.63
CA ARG A 101 11.80 -6.15 -18.97
C ARG A 101 11.81 -4.76 -19.59
#